data_AF-A0A2G5VNP3-F1
#
_entry.id   AF-A0A2G5VNP3-F1
#
_cell.length_a   1.000
_cell.length_b   1.000
_cell.length_c   1.000
_cell.angle_alpha   90.00
_cell.angle_beta   90.00
_cell.angle_gamma   90.00
#
_symmetry.space_group_name_H-M   'P 1'
#
loop_
_entity.id
_entity.type
_entity.pdbx_description
1 polymer ?
#
loop_
_entity_poly.entity_id
_entity_poly.type
_entity_poly.pdbx_seq_one_letter_code
_entity_poly.pdbx_strand_id
1 'polypeptide(L)'
;MECDSKIKISTIDYYHRDGVMNVFCGEFPKKLNGNRIYFEDPLLPVPQINLAKKSPNAGASEIYMESLLKYIRQNSSTLKYKPHFVTTRHLLCYIASEDYELLKISAIRMNGIIYLFKTDDNTYLSHHSNHSEKFRHFFTKSSAREDFESDEVVRKGVFIAEIPKDQKEGGFWKVMYSGVVAAIDESMQHYEMKVFGGSLDDIAWKVRCCSLYWQAVFSDSPSIILGTREWKRLETVRYLGF
;
A
#
# COMPACT_ATOMS: atom_id res chain seq x y z
N MET A 1 18.52 6.89 29.05
CA MET A 1 17.52 7.56 28.20
C MET A 1 17.07 6.52 27.19
N GLU A 2 15.89 5.93 27.38
CA GLU A 2 15.36 4.92 26.45
C GLU A 2 15.13 5.59 25.10
N CYS A 3 15.90 5.18 24.09
CA CYS A 3 15.63 5.57 22.72
C CYS A 3 14.40 4.77 22.28
N ASP A 4 13.29 5.46 22.03
CA ASP A 4 12.08 4.87 21.47
C ASP A 4 12.44 4.23 20.13
N SER A 5 12.63 2.91 20.12
CA SER A 5 13.14 2.13 18.99
C SER A 5 12.07 1.88 17.92
N LYS A 6 10.89 2.45 18.08
CA LYS A 6 9.75 2.25 17.17
C LYS A 6 9.79 3.24 16.03
N ILE A 7 9.57 2.72 14.81
CA ILE A 7 9.32 3.53 13.64
C ILE A 7 7.99 4.26 13.84
N LYS A 8 7.99 5.59 13.67
CA LYS A 8 6.78 6.42 13.72
C LYS A 8 6.38 6.80 12.32
N ILE A 9 5.11 6.68 11.99
CA ILE A 9 4.59 6.98 10.66
C ILE A 9 3.50 8.03 10.81
N SER A 10 3.43 8.93 9.85
CA SER A 10 2.37 9.92 9.76
C SER A 10 1.96 10.07 8.31
N THR A 11 0.66 9.98 8.06
CA THR A 11 0.09 10.35 6.78
C THR A 11 0.05 11.88 6.68
N ILE A 12 0.71 12.43 5.66
CA ILE A 12 0.85 13.89 5.48
C ILE A 12 -0.03 14.43 4.35
N ASP A 13 -0.43 13.60 3.39
CA ASP A 13 -1.36 13.98 2.32
C ASP A 13 -1.84 12.74 1.53
N TYR A 14 -2.71 12.97 0.55
CA TYR A 14 -3.18 11.99 -0.42
C TYR A 14 -3.15 12.54 -1.85
N TYR A 15 -2.99 11.63 -2.81
CA TYR A 15 -3.15 11.96 -4.21
C TYR A 15 -3.63 10.74 -5.01
N HIS A 16 -4.20 11.01 -6.18
CA HIS A 16 -4.62 10.01 -7.16
C HIS A 16 -3.73 10.08 -8.38
N ARG A 17 -3.54 8.93 -9.04
CA ARG A 17 -2.86 8.86 -10.34
C ARG A 17 -3.64 8.03 -11.35
N ASP A 18 -3.73 8.50 -12.58
CA ASP A 18 -4.32 7.75 -13.69
C ASP A 18 -3.31 6.77 -14.33
N GLY A 19 -3.75 5.97 -15.31
CA GLY A 19 -2.94 4.99 -16.01
C GLY A 19 -1.74 5.57 -16.79
N VAL A 20 -1.72 6.89 -17.04
CA VAL A 20 -0.59 7.60 -17.69
C VAL A 20 0.22 8.46 -16.70
N MET A 21 0.03 8.21 -15.40
CA MET A 21 0.75 8.84 -14.28
C MET A 21 0.49 10.35 -14.16
N ASN A 22 -0.65 10.88 -14.60
CA ASN A 22 -1.07 12.23 -14.18
C ASN A 22 -1.46 12.18 -12.71
N VAL A 23 -1.19 13.26 -11.99
CA VAL A 23 -1.42 13.36 -10.55
C VAL A 23 -2.52 14.37 -10.27
N PHE A 24 -3.47 13.97 -9.42
CA PHE A 24 -4.59 14.76 -8.96
C PHE A 24 -4.56 14.79 -7.43
N CYS A 25 -4.63 15.98 -6.83
CA CYS A 25 -4.50 16.17 -5.39
C CYS A 25 -5.83 16.66 -4.79
N GLY A 26 -6.00 16.47 -3.48
CA GLY A 26 -7.18 16.98 -2.75
C GLY A 26 -8.36 16.01 -2.64
N GLU A 27 -8.21 14.79 -3.18
CA GLU A 27 -9.19 13.71 -2.97
C GLU A 27 -8.64 12.63 -2.04
N PHE A 28 -9.52 12.10 -1.20
CA PHE A 28 -9.19 11.05 -0.25
C PHE A 28 -9.34 9.64 -0.85
N PRO A 29 -8.65 8.63 -0.28
CA PRO A 29 -8.94 7.22 -0.52
C PRO A 29 -10.42 6.90 -0.36
N LYS A 30 -10.89 5.85 -1.04
CA LYS A 30 -12.29 5.42 -0.87
C LYS A 30 -12.53 4.95 0.57
N LYS A 31 -13.71 5.30 1.09
CA LYS A 31 -14.15 4.84 2.40
C LYS A 31 -14.65 3.41 2.35
N LEU A 32 -14.49 2.68 3.46
CA LEU A 32 -15.18 1.43 3.69
C LEU A 32 -16.69 1.64 3.60
N ASN A 33 -17.38 0.69 2.97
CA ASN A 33 -18.83 0.66 2.88
C ASN A 33 -19.42 -0.36 3.88
N GLY A 34 -20.75 -0.53 3.84
CA GLY A 34 -21.46 -1.45 4.72
C GLY A 34 -21.05 -2.93 4.59
N ASN A 35 -20.27 -3.33 3.59
CA ASN A 35 -19.73 -4.69 3.50
C ASN A 35 -18.66 -4.97 4.55
N ARG A 36 -18.22 -3.98 5.33
CA ARG A 36 -17.33 -4.20 6.48
C ARG A 36 -17.84 -5.24 7.48
N ILE A 37 -19.16 -5.46 7.54
CA ILE A 37 -19.78 -6.53 8.32
C ILE A 37 -19.15 -7.91 8.10
N TYR A 38 -18.64 -8.20 6.90
CA TYR A 38 -18.05 -9.52 6.58
C TYR A 38 -16.68 -9.77 7.20
N PHE A 39 -16.03 -8.74 7.75
CA PHE A 39 -14.82 -8.90 8.54
C PHE A 39 -15.00 -8.49 10.00
N GLU A 40 -16.07 -7.74 10.33
CA GLU A 40 -16.46 -7.42 11.71
C GLU A 40 -17.19 -8.60 12.38
N ASP A 41 -18.01 -9.35 11.62
CA ASP A 41 -18.70 -10.55 12.08
C ASP A 41 -18.20 -11.79 11.30
N PRO A 42 -17.29 -12.60 11.89
CA PRO A 42 -16.74 -13.77 11.23
C PRO A 42 -17.74 -14.94 11.10
N LEU A 43 -18.92 -14.85 11.71
CA LEU A 43 -19.98 -15.86 11.60
C LEU A 43 -20.82 -15.69 10.33
N LEU A 44 -20.76 -14.51 9.69
CA LEU A 44 -21.49 -14.27 8.45
C LEU A 44 -20.95 -15.15 7.31
N PRO A 45 -21.83 -15.71 6.47
CA PRO A 45 -21.40 -16.45 5.30
C PRO A 45 -20.65 -15.51 4.35
N VAL A 46 -19.55 -16.02 3.81
CA VAL A 46 -18.69 -15.26 2.90
C VAL A 46 -19.48 -14.93 1.63
N PRO A 47 -19.49 -13.65 1.20
CA PRO A 47 -20.27 -13.25 0.05
C PRO A 47 -19.72 -13.89 -1.21
N GLN A 48 -20.62 -14.33 -2.09
CA GLN A 48 -20.27 -14.89 -3.39
C GLN A 48 -19.79 -13.80 -4.35
N ILE A 49 -18.50 -13.44 -4.25
CA ILE A 49 -17.88 -12.43 -5.11
C ILE A 49 -17.18 -13.12 -6.28
N ASN A 50 -17.57 -12.75 -7.50
CA ASN A 50 -16.85 -13.17 -8.70
C ASN A 50 -15.62 -12.28 -8.93
N LEU A 51 -14.46 -12.77 -8.52
CA LEU A 51 -13.19 -12.07 -8.70
C LEU A 51 -12.65 -12.18 -10.14
N ALA A 52 -13.36 -12.80 -11.09
CA ALA A 52 -12.91 -12.98 -12.48
C ALA A 52 -13.55 -12.04 -13.52
N LYS A 53 -14.53 -11.18 -13.15
CA LYS A 53 -15.07 -10.15 -14.07
C LYS A 53 -13.91 -9.31 -14.63
N LYS A 54 -13.81 -9.07 -15.95
CA LYS A 54 -12.75 -8.18 -16.49
C LYS A 54 -12.84 -6.83 -15.79
N SER A 55 -11.77 -6.44 -15.11
CA SER A 55 -11.54 -5.09 -14.62
C SER A 55 -10.53 -4.43 -15.56
N PRO A 56 -10.52 -3.10 -15.70
CA PRO A 56 -9.38 -2.39 -16.28
C PRO A 56 -8.07 -2.87 -15.62
N ASN A 57 -6.94 -2.77 -16.31
CA ASN A 57 -5.66 -3.04 -15.65
C ASN A 57 -5.50 -2.04 -14.50
N ALA A 58 -4.85 -2.44 -13.41
CA ALA A 58 -4.72 -1.64 -12.19
C ALA A 58 -3.77 -0.42 -12.34
N GLY A 59 -3.57 0.06 -13.56
CA GLY A 59 -2.48 0.94 -13.93
C GLY A 59 -1.27 0.12 -14.29
N ALA A 60 -0.39 0.67 -15.12
CA ALA A 60 1.00 0.22 -15.13
C ALA A 60 1.52 0.20 -13.67
N SER A 61 2.15 -0.90 -13.26
CA SER A 61 2.93 -0.89 -12.02
C SER A 61 3.96 0.23 -12.15
N GLU A 62 3.92 1.20 -11.23
CA GLU A 62 4.91 2.28 -11.21
C GLU A 62 6.29 1.64 -11.04
N ILE A 63 7.12 1.73 -12.08
CA ILE A 63 8.43 1.07 -12.12
C ILE A 63 9.39 1.81 -11.19
N TYR A 64 9.28 3.13 -11.12
CA TYR A 64 10.13 3.98 -10.30
C TYR A 64 9.32 4.71 -9.23
N MET A 65 9.02 5.98 -9.48
CA MET A 65 8.40 6.91 -8.54
C MET A 65 7.81 8.14 -9.27
N GLU A 66 7.46 7.98 -10.55
CA GLU A 66 7.02 9.04 -11.45
C GLU A 66 5.85 9.83 -10.89
N SER A 67 4.87 9.13 -10.31
CA SER A 67 3.70 9.75 -9.71
C SER A 67 4.07 10.52 -8.43
N LEU A 68 4.98 9.99 -7.61
CA LEU A 68 5.45 10.67 -6.41
C LEU A 68 6.27 11.92 -6.75
N LEU A 69 7.14 11.85 -7.76
CA LEU A 69 7.93 13.00 -8.20
C LEU A 69 7.04 14.08 -8.81
N LYS A 70 6.04 13.71 -9.62
CA LYS A 70 5.04 14.65 -10.13
C LYS A 70 4.23 15.28 -9.00
N TYR A 71 3.84 14.49 -8.00
CA TYR A 71 3.16 14.97 -6.80
C TYR A 71 4.01 16.01 -6.04
N ILE A 72 5.27 15.69 -5.72
CA ILE A 72 6.18 16.61 -5.01
C ILE A 72 6.38 17.90 -5.80
N ARG A 73 6.46 17.81 -7.13
CA ARG A 73 6.57 18.99 -7.99
C ARG A 73 5.33 19.89 -7.93
N GLN A 74 4.13 19.30 -7.90
CA GLN A 74 2.87 20.05 -7.75
C GLN A 74 2.68 20.59 -6.33
N ASN A 75 3.18 19.87 -5.31
CA ASN A 75 2.99 20.16 -3.89
C ASN A 75 4.32 20.31 -3.16
N SER A 76 5.15 21.26 -3.62
CA SER A 76 6.49 21.50 -3.07
C SER A 76 6.50 21.85 -1.58
N SER A 77 5.37 22.33 -1.05
CA SER A 77 5.14 22.61 0.37
C SER A 77 5.30 21.37 1.25
N THR A 78 5.13 20.17 0.71
CA THR A 78 5.40 18.90 1.43
C THR A 78 6.88 18.73 1.79
N LEU A 79 7.80 19.41 1.12
CA LEU A 79 9.21 19.38 1.49
C LEU A 79 9.50 20.13 2.81
N LYS A 80 8.52 20.85 3.38
CA LYS A 80 8.61 21.44 4.73
C LYS A 80 8.91 20.40 5.83
N TYR A 81 8.56 19.13 5.58
CA TYR A 81 8.86 18.02 6.50
C TYR A 81 10.36 17.62 6.50
N LYS A 82 11.18 18.23 5.62
CA LYS A 82 12.63 18.04 5.52
C LYS A 82 13.03 16.55 5.49
N PRO A 83 12.51 15.77 4.53
CA PRO A 83 12.91 14.37 4.42
C PRO A 83 14.40 14.25 4.09
N HIS A 84 15.05 13.26 4.70
CA HIS A 84 16.39 12.86 4.32
C HIS A 84 16.35 11.96 3.07
N PHE A 85 15.31 11.12 2.99
CA PHE A 85 15.10 10.19 1.90
C PHE A 85 13.71 10.36 1.27
N VAL A 86 13.61 10.14 -0.05
CA VAL A 86 12.34 10.03 -0.77
C VAL A 86 12.31 8.71 -1.53
N THR A 87 11.23 7.92 -1.39
CA THR A 87 11.13 6.58 -1.99
C THR A 87 9.67 6.13 -2.15
N THR A 88 9.43 4.87 -2.50
CA THR A 88 8.09 4.25 -2.49
C THR A 88 7.93 3.32 -1.30
N ARG A 89 6.69 3.15 -0.83
CA ARG A 89 6.35 2.15 0.19
C ARG A 89 6.84 0.76 -0.20
N HIS A 90 6.69 0.42 -1.49
CA HIS A 90 7.08 -0.88 -2.01
C HIS A 90 8.56 -1.18 -1.80
N LEU A 91 9.43 -0.21 -2.10
CA LEU A 91 10.86 -0.36 -1.85
C LEU A 91 11.17 -0.45 -0.34
N LEU A 92 10.49 0.33 0.52
CA LEU A 92 10.64 0.20 1.97
C LEU A 92 10.26 -1.17 2.50
N CYS A 93 9.15 -1.75 2.01
CA CYS A 93 8.75 -3.10 2.41
C CYS A 93 9.78 -4.15 1.99
N TYR A 94 10.34 -4.06 0.77
CA TYR A 94 11.44 -4.94 0.35
C TYR A 94 12.68 -4.75 1.23
N ILE A 95 13.02 -3.49 1.53
CA ILE A 95 14.14 -3.15 2.42
C ILE A 95 13.86 -3.56 3.87
N ALA A 96 12.70 -4.08 4.22
CA ALA A 96 12.43 -4.54 5.58
C ALA A 96 12.18 -6.05 5.67
N SER A 97 11.89 -6.70 4.54
CA SER A 97 11.41 -8.09 4.51
C SER A 97 12.49 -9.16 4.34
N GLU A 98 13.77 -8.86 4.57
CA GLU A 98 14.89 -9.83 4.52
C GLU A 98 15.23 -10.48 3.15
N ASP A 99 14.45 -10.24 2.08
CA ASP A 99 14.74 -10.66 0.70
C ASP A 99 15.78 -9.75 -0.03
N TYR A 100 16.85 -9.35 0.65
CA TYR A 100 17.79 -8.33 0.13
C TYR A 100 18.79 -8.84 -0.90
N GLU A 101 19.04 -10.14 -0.99
CA GLU A 101 20.19 -10.69 -1.73
C GLU A 101 20.15 -10.39 -3.24
N LEU A 102 19.02 -9.93 -3.77
CA LEU A 102 18.84 -9.55 -5.18
C LEU A 102 18.38 -8.10 -5.39
N LEU A 103 18.25 -7.30 -4.33
CA LEU A 103 17.69 -5.96 -4.43
C LEU A 103 18.72 -4.94 -4.95
N LYS A 104 18.55 -4.49 -6.19
CA LYS A 104 19.31 -3.36 -6.75
C LYS A 104 18.57 -2.05 -6.52
N ILE A 105 19.25 -1.10 -5.87
CA ILE A 105 18.73 0.23 -5.56
C ILE A 105 19.64 1.27 -6.20
N SER A 106 19.05 2.21 -6.93
CA SER A 106 19.74 3.44 -7.34
C SER A 106 19.37 4.59 -6.42
N ALA A 107 20.35 5.47 -6.21
CA ALA A 107 20.22 6.63 -5.36
C ALA A 107 20.67 7.89 -6.10
N ILE A 108 19.89 8.97 -6.00
CA ILE A 108 20.26 10.28 -6.54
C ILE A 108 20.09 11.32 -5.44
N ARG A 109 21.11 12.14 -5.20
CA ARG A 109 21.05 13.24 -4.25
C ARG A 109 20.70 14.54 -4.97
N MET A 110 19.61 15.19 -4.56
CA MET A 110 19.20 16.49 -5.07
C MET A 110 18.81 17.41 -3.91
N ASN A 111 19.39 18.61 -3.86
CA ASN A 111 19.14 19.61 -2.81
C ASN A 111 19.25 19.05 -1.39
N GLY A 112 20.22 18.17 -1.16
CA GLY A 112 20.46 17.53 0.13
C GLY A 112 19.59 16.31 0.44
N ILE A 113 18.54 16.04 -0.34
CA ILE A 113 17.62 14.91 -0.20
C ILE A 113 18.09 13.74 -1.07
N ILE A 114 18.01 12.51 -0.56
CA ILE A 114 18.39 11.29 -1.29
C ILE A 114 17.12 10.60 -1.82
N TYR A 115 17.00 10.46 -3.12
CA TYR A 115 15.91 9.76 -3.79
C TYR A 115 16.35 8.31 -4.06
N LEU A 116 15.55 7.34 -3.62
CA LEU A 116 15.83 5.92 -3.75
C LEU A 116 14.77 5.23 -4.62
N PHE A 117 15.20 4.44 -5.60
CA PHE A 117 14.30 3.65 -6.44
C PHE A 117 14.95 2.32 -6.83
N LYS A 118 14.10 1.31 -7.02
CA LYS A 118 14.51 -0.04 -7.41
C LYS A 118 14.93 -0.03 -8.89
N THR A 119 15.97 -0.79 -9.24
CA THR A 119 16.52 -0.84 -10.61
C THR A 119 16.78 -2.25 -11.14
N ASP A 120 16.15 -3.28 -10.56
CA ASP A 120 16.24 -4.62 -11.13
C ASP A 120 15.26 -4.82 -12.30
N ASP A 121 15.77 -5.35 -13.42
CA ASP A 121 14.99 -5.67 -14.63
C ASP A 121 14.04 -6.88 -14.47
N ASN A 122 14.02 -7.52 -13.29
CA ASN A 122 13.10 -8.62 -12.98
C ASN A 122 11.68 -8.10 -12.66
N THR A 123 11.21 -7.08 -13.38
CA THR A 123 9.79 -6.86 -13.62
C THR A 123 9.26 -7.97 -14.51
N TYR A 124 9.26 -9.21 -14.01
CA TYR A 124 8.20 -10.13 -14.38
C TYR A 124 6.92 -9.47 -13.87
N LEU A 125 6.34 -8.64 -14.75
CA LEU A 125 4.93 -8.29 -14.78
C LEU A 125 4.18 -9.61 -14.90
N SER A 126 4.17 -10.38 -13.82
CA SER A 126 3.28 -11.51 -13.75
C SER A 126 1.90 -10.88 -13.93
N HIS A 127 1.12 -11.44 -14.86
CA HIS A 127 -0.27 -11.12 -15.09
C HIS A 127 -1.07 -11.44 -13.82
N HIS A 128 -0.82 -10.67 -12.76
CA HIS A 128 -1.46 -10.78 -11.48
C HIS A 128 -2.91 -10.42 -11.75
N SER A 129 -3.72 -11.46 -11.84
CA SER A 129 -5.16 -11.38 -11.73
C SER A 129 -5.56 -10.29 -10.73
N ASN A 130 -6.35 -9.29 -11.16
CA ASN A 130 -6.79 -8.12 -10.40
C ASN A 130 -7.77 -8.45 -9.24
N HIS A 131 -7.57 -9.58 -8.57
CA HIS A 131 -8.41 -10.04 -7.47
C HIS A 131 -8.41 -9.05 -6.30
N SER A 132 -7.25 -8.49 -5.97
CA SER A 132 -7.14 -7.48 -4.90
C SER A 132 -7.86 -6.17 -5.23
N GLU A 133 -7.93 -5.76 -6.50
CA GLU A 133 -8.73 -4.58 -6.91
C GLU A 133 -10.23 -4.85 -6.74
N LYS A 134 -10.71 -6.02 -7.15
CA LYS A 134 -12.13 -6.38 -7.03
C LYS A 134 -12.56 -6.55 -5.58
N PHE A 135 -11.67 -7.11 -4.77
CA PHE A 135 -11.88 -7.21 -3.34
C PHE A 135 -11.95 -5.83 -2.69
N ARG A 136 -11.03 -4.91 -3.03
CA ARG A 136 -11.11 -3.51 -2.59
C ARG A 136 -12.41 -2.84 -3.04
N HIS A 137 -12.77 -2.96 -4.31
CA HIS A 137 -14.01 -2.39 -4.85
C HIS A 137 -15.26 -2.89 -4.12
N PHE A 138 -15.29 -4.18 -3.76
CA PHE A 138 -16.38 -4.74 -2.97
C PHE A 138 -16.55 -4.01 -1.63
N PHE A 139 -15.47 -3.75 -0.91
CA PHE A 139 -15.50 -3.04 0.38
C PHE A 139 -15.60 -1.52 0.28
N THR A 140 -15.48 -0.92 -0.92
CA THR A 140 -15.36 0.55 -1.06
C THR A 140 -16.32 1.19 -2.05
N LYS A 141 -17.06 0.41 -2.84
CA LYS A 141 -18.10 0.94 -3.73
C LYS A 141 -19.17 1.70 -2.95
N SER A 142 -19.54 2.86 -3.46
CA SER A 142 -20.61 3.75 -2.99
C SER A 142 -22.02 3.21 -3.27
N SER A 143 -22.17 2.37 -4.29
CA SER A 143 -23.45 1.75 -4.63
C SER A 143 -23.29 0.34 -5.18
N ALA A 144 -24.38 -0.45 -5.12
CA ALA A 144 -24.37 -1.82 -5.63
C ALA A 144 -24.06 -1.91 -7.14
N ARG A 145 -24.37 -0.85 -7.90
CA ARG A 145 -24.21 -0.75 -9.35
C ARG A 145 -22.96 0.00 -9.79
N GLU A 146 -22.12 0.45 -8.85
CA GLU A 146 -20.86 1.13 -9.21
C GLU A 146 -19.95 0.15 -9.96
N ASP A 147 -19.62 0.49 -11.19
CA ASP A 147 -18.59 -0.17 -11.98
C ASP A 147 -17.19 0.30 -11.57
N PHE A 148 -16.16 -0.42 -12.03
CA PHE A 148 -14.78 0.02 -11.80
C PHE A 148 -14.54 1.37 -12.46
N GLU A 149 -13.73 2.20 -11.82
CA GLU A 149 -13.29 3.47 -12.40
C GLU A 149 -12.59 3.23 -13.73
N SER A 150 -12.88 4.10 -14.69
CA SER A 150 -12.11 4.19 -15.93
C SER A 150 -10.69 4.70 -15.63
N ASP A 151 -9.80 4.59 -16.61
CA ASP A 151 -8.48 5.26 -16.56
C ASP A 151 -7.52 4.76 -15.49
N GLU A 152 -7.79 3.57 -14.94
CA GLU A 152 -6.86 2.83 -14.10
C GLU A 152 -6.42 3.60 -12.84
N VAL A 153 -7.31 4.43 -12.29
CA VAL A 153 -7.03 5.31 -11.15
C VAL A 153 -6.54 4.54 -9.92
N VAL A 154 -5.42 4.98 -9.35
CA VAL A 154 -4.89 4.47 -8.08
C VAL A 154 -4.75 5.58 -7.07
N ARG A 155 -5.23 5.29 -5.86
CA ARG A 155 -5.24 6.21 -4.73
C ARG A 155 -4.06 5.95 -3.82
N LYS A 156 -3.30 6.98 -3.52
CA LYS A 156 -2.04 6.88 -2.78
C LYS A 156 -2.05 7.82 -1.59
N GLY A 157 -1.53 7.33 -0.47
CA GLY A 157 -1.13 8.15 0.66
C GLY A 157 0.31 8.62 0.48
N VAL A 158 0.60 9.81 1.02
CA VAL A 158 1.94 10.34 1.17
C VAL A 158 2.26 10.35 2.65
N PHE A 159 3.40 9.77 2.99
CA PHE A 159 3.76 9.47 4.37
C PHE A 159 5.11 10.06 4.71
N ILE A 160 5.30 10.35 6.00
CA ILE A 160 6.60 10.54 6.62
C ILE A 160 6.81 9.43 7.64
N ALA A 161 7.89 8.68 7.49
CA ALA A 161 8.41 7.80 8.52
C ALA A 161 9.58 8.46 9.25
N GLU A 162 9.59 8.39 10.57
CA GLU A 162 10.74 8.65 11.43
C GLU A 162 11.31 7.31 11.90
N ILE A 163 12.43 6.92 11.30
CA ILE A 163 13.11 5.64 11.55
C ILE A 163 14.29 5.92 12.49
N PRO A 164 14.36 5.30 13.68
CA PRO A 164 15.45 5.50 14.61
C PRO A 164 16.81 5.23 13.95
N LYS A 165 17.79 6.09 14.22
CA LYS A 165 19.19 5.81 13.88
C LYS A 165 19.78 4.81 14.87
N ASP A 166 20.94 4.25 14.52
CA ASP A 166 21.71 3.43 15.46
C ASP A 166 21.93 4.20 16.77
N GLN A 167 21.95 3.48 17.89
CA GLN A 167 21.96 4.03 19.25
C GLN A 167 23.14 4.99 19.48
N LYS A 168 24.23 4.83 18.72
CA LYS A 168 25.43 5.68 18.78
C LYS A 168 25.26 7.03 18.10
N GLU A 169 24.45 7.12 17.04
CA GLU A 169 24.23 8.36 16.30
C GLU A 169 23.13 9.21 16.91
N GLY A 170 22.12 8.57 17.51
CA GLY A 170 20.95 9.24 18.07
C GLY A 170 20.06 9.92 17.01
N GLY A 171 18.78 10.11 17.33
CA GLY A 171 17.81 10.75 16.44
C GLY A 171 17.20 9.82 15.39
N PHE A 172 16.65 10.41 14.32
CA PHE A 172 15.82 9.70 13.35
C PHE A 172 16.19 10.05 11.90
N TRP A 173 16.11 9.07 11.02
CA TRP A 173 15.98 9.28 9.59
C TRP A 173 14.53 9.62 9.25
N LYS A 174 14.33 10.71 8.51
CA LYS A 174 13.02 11.08 7.98
C LYS A 174 12.90 10.60 6.54
N VAL A 175 11.94 9.72 6.27
CA VAL A 175 11.71 9.14 4.96
C VAL A 175 10.34 9.56 4.46
N MET A 176 10.29 10.29 3.35
CA MET A 176 9.06 10.57 2.63
C MET A 176 8.80 9.47 1.60
N TYR A 177 7.59 8.99 1.53
CA TYR A 177 7.23 7.99 0.53
C TYR A 177 5.75 8.03 0.20
N SER A 178 5.38 7.35 -0.88
CA SER A 178 3.98 7.10 -1.21
C SER A 178 3.68 5.62 -1.36
N GLY A 179 2.44 5.26 -1.04
CA GLY A 179 1.93 3.90 -1.13
C GLY A 179 0.44 3.88 -1.44
N VAL A 180 -0.05 2.80 -2.05
CA VAL A 180 -1.47 2.62 -2.35
C VAL A 180 -2.25 2.48 -1.04
N VAL A 181 -3.27 3.29 -0.82
CA VAL A 181 -4.18 3.14 0.32
C VAL A 181 -5.44 2.42 -0.15
N ALA A 182 -5.69 1.23 0.40
CA ALA A 182 -6.78 0.38 -0.08
C ALA A 182 -8.16 0.91 0.32
N ALA A 183 -8.31 1.31 1.58
CA ALA A 183 -9.50 2.00 2.08
C ALA A 183 -9.18 2.82 3.33
N ILE A 184 -10.11 3.70 3.69
CA ILE A 184 -10.13 4.40 4.98
C ILE A 184 -11.50 4.25 5.64
N ASP A 185 -11.60 4.49 6.94
CA ASP A 185 -12.90 4.66 7.62
C ASP A 185 -13.28 6.14 7.83
N GLU A 186 -14.33 6.39 8.61
CA GLU A 186 -14.78 7.73 8.97
C GLU A 186 -13.77 8.51 9.83
N SER A 187 -12.88 7.80 10.54
CA SER A 187 -11.84 8.36 11.41
C SER A 187 -10.49 8.53 10.67
N MET A 188 -10.47 8.37 9.35
CA MET A 188 -9.26 8.38 8.52
C MET A 188 -8.28 7.23 8.82
N GLN A 189 -8.72 6.19 9.52
CA GLN A 189 -7.89 5.02 9.77
C GLN A 189 -7.69 4.25 8.47
N HIS A 190 -6.44 3.91 8.17
CA HIS A 190 -6.12 3.14 6.97
C HIS A 190 -6.43 1.65 7.17
N TYR A 191 -6.83 1.01 6.07
CA TYR A 191 -6.99 -0.43 6.00
C TYR A 191 -6.19 -0.96 4.82
N GLU A 192 -5.37 -1.97 5.06
CA GLU A 192 -4.73 -2.75 4.02
C GLU A 192 -5.60 -3.93 3.60
N MET A 193 -5.54 -4.32 2.32
CA MET A 193 -6.36 -5.40 1.79
C MET A 193 -5.56 -6.31 0.85
N LYS A 194 -5.65 -7.63 1.06
CA LYS A 194 -4.97 -8.61 0.19
C LYS A 194 -5.86 -9.81 -0.08
N VAL A 195 -5.69 -10.39 -1.27
CA VAL A 195 -6.33 -11.64 -1.64
C VAL A 195 -5.29 -12.67 -2.06
N PHE A 196 -5.42 -13.88 -1.52
CA PHE A 196 -4.54 -15.01 -1.82
C PHE A 196 -5.30 -16.18 -2.41
N GLY A 197 -4.70 -16.88 -3.38
CA GLY A 197 -5.22 -18.15 -3.87
C GLY A 197 -4.86 -19.28 -2.93
N GLY A 198 -5.80 -20.19 -2.68
CA GLY A 198 -5.64 -21.31 -1.74
C GLY A 198 -5.93 -20.91 -0.29
N SER A 199 -5.59 -21.80 0.64
CA SER A 199 -5.72 -21.59 2.08
C SER A 199 -4.60 -20.70 2.65
N LEU A 200 -4.87 -20.10 3.81
CA LEU A 200 -3.86 -19.49 4.68
C LEU A 200 -3.28 -20.56 5.62
N ASP A 201 -2.65 -21.59 5.05
CA ASP A 201 -1.94 -22.57 5.88
C ASP A 201 -0.64 -21.98 6.45
N ASP A 202 -0.06 -22.68 7.44
CA ASP A 202 1.13 -22.22 8.16
C ASP A 202 2.32 -21.95 7.24
N ILE A 203 2.46 -22.69 6.14
CA ILE A 203 3.57 -22.52 5.20
C ILE A 203 3.37 -21.24 4.39
N ALA A 204 2.17 -21.06 3.83
CA ALA A 204 1.81 -19.85 3.11
C ALA A 204 1.91 -18.60 4.00
N TRP A 205 1.54 -18.74 5.28
CA TRP A 205 1.63 -17.66 6.25
C TRP A 205 3.09 -17.30 6.57
N LYS A 206 3.94 -18.30 6.88
CA LYS A 206 5.38 -18.08 7.18
C LYS A 206 6.10 -17.33 6.07
N VAL A 207 5.77 -17.59 4.81
CA VAL A 207 6.40 -16.91 3.67
C VAL A 207 5.89 -15.47 3.49
N ARG A 208 4.64 -15.17 3.87
CA ARG A 208 4.00 -13.89 3.52
C ARG A 208 3.94 -12.90 4.68
N CYS A 209 3.96 -13.39 5.92
CA CYS A 209 3.67 -12.60 7.12
C CYS A 209 4.62 -11.41 7.28
N CYS A 210 5.92 -11.58 7.01
CA CYS A 210 6.90 -10.49 7.11
C CYS A 210 6.58 -9.35 6.13
N SER A 211 6.35 -9.68 4.86
CA SER A 211 6.00 -8.68 3.83
C SER A 211 4.68 -7.98 4.11
N LEU A 212 3.70 -8.69 4.69
CA LEU A 212 2.41 -8.14 5.06
C LEU A 212 2.51 -7.21 6.26
N TYR A 213 3.26 -7.61 7.28
CA TYR A 213 3.54 -6.79 8.44
C TYR A 213 4.17 -5.46 8.03
N TRP A 214 5.25 -5.49 7.24
CA TRP A 214 5.90 -4.26 6.78
C TRP A 214 5.02 -3.42 5.85
N GLN A 215 4.14 -4.04 5.07
CA GLN A 215 3.14 -3.30 4.32
C GLN A 215 2.16 -2.58 5.24
N ALA A 216 1.63 -3.23 6.27
CA ALA A 216 0.72 -2.57 7.23
C ALA A 216 1.41 -1.43 7.98
N VAL A 217 2.61 -1.68 8.51
CA VAL A 217 3.45 -0.67 9.18
C VAL A 217 3.63 0.53 8.26
N PHE A 218 4.26 0.36 7.08
CA PHE A 218 4.49 1.44 6.12
C PHE A 218 3.22 1.95 5.42
N SER A 219 2.03 1.59 5.88
CA SER A 219 0.78 2.18 5.41
C SER A 219 0.05 2.95 6.51
N ASP A 220 0.64 3.03 7.70
CA ASP A 220 -0.03 3.55 8.89
C ASP A 220 -1.36 2.83 9.15
N SER A 221 -1.39 1.51 8.85
CA SER A 221 -2.58 0.69 8.92
C SER A 221 -2.46 -0.25 10.12
N PRO A 222 -3.33 -0.14 11.14
CA PRO A 222 -3.32 -1.05 12.29
C PRO A 222 -3.86 -2.44 11.94
N SER A 223 -4.31 -2.64 10.69
CA SER A 223 -4.92 -3.89 10.28
C SER A 223 -4.69 -4.27 8.82
N ILE A 224 -4.92 -5.54 8.52
CA ILE A 224 -5.05 -6.07 7.16
C ILE A 224 -6.33 -6.90 7.07
N ILE A 225 -7.15 -6.62 6.07
CA ILE A 225 -8.28 -7.45 5.67
C ILE A 225 -7.80 -8.43 4.61
N LEU A 226 -7.81 -9.72 4.95
CA LEU A 226 -7.37 -10.80 4.09
C LEU A 226 -8.56 -11.55 3.48
N GLY A 227 -8.53 -11.75 2.18
CA GLY A 227 -9.38 -12.68 1.46
C GLY A 227 -8.61 -13.93 1.02
N THR A 228 -9.21 -15.11 1.12
CA THR A 228 -8.75 -16.30 0.39
C THR A 228 -9.69 -16.61 -0.76
N ARG A 229 -9.16 -17.17 -1.84
CA ARG A 229 -9.95 -17.60 -2.99
C ARG A 229 -9.60 -19.02 -3.41
N GLU A 230 -10.62 -19.74 -3.84
CA GLU A 230 -10.47 -20.90 -4.72
C GLU A 230 -10.90 -20.50 -6.12
N TRP A 231 -9.99 -20.68 -7.08
CA TRP A 231 -10.19 -20.23 -8.46
C TRP A 231 -10.58 -18.75 -8.55
N LYS A 232 -11.87 -18.47 -8.73
CA LYS A 232 -12.46 -17.16 -9.02
C LYS A 232 -13.38 -16.66 -7.90
N ARG A 233 -13.59 -17.47 -6.85
CA ARG A 233 -14.54 -17.20 -5.78
C ARG A 233 -13.82 -16.92 -4.48
N LEU A 234 -14.33 -15.95 -3.74
CA LEU A 234 -13.87 -15.67 -2.40
C LEU A 234 -14.39 -16.75 -1.45
N GLU A 235 -13.50 -17.34 -0.66
CA GLU A 235 -13.79 -18.44 0.26
C GLU A 235 -13.78 -17.99 1.71
N THR A 236 -12.88 -17.08 2.09
CA THR A 236 -12.83 -16.52 3.45
C THR A 236 -12.51 -15.04 3.44
N VAL A 237 -12.97 -14.34 4.47
CA VAL A 237 -12.53 -13.01 4.86
C VAL A 237 -12.03 -13.08 6.31
N ARG A 238 -10.89 -12.44 6.57
CA ARG A 238 -10.27 -12.36 7.89
C ARG A 238 -9.79 -10.94 8.16
N TYR A 239 -10.00 -10.46 9.37
CA TYR A 239 -9.41 -9.24 9.88
C TYR A 239 -8.21 -9.59 10.75
N LEU A 240 -7.06 -8.99 10.47
CA LEU A 240 -5.86 -9.11 11.30
C LEU A 240 -5.49 -7.73 11.83
N GLY A 241 -5.55 -7.54 13.15
CA GLY A 241 -5.05 -6.34 13.84
C GLY A 241 -3.65 -6.54 14.40
N PHE A 242 -2.87 -5.47 14.52
CA PHE A 242 -1.51 -5.45 15.08
C PHE A 242 -1.40 -4.60 16.35
#